data_AF-A0A238UB31-F1
#
_entry.id   AF-A0A238UB31-F1
#
_cell.length_a   1.000
_cell.length_b   1.000
_cell.length_c   1.000
_cell.angle_alpha   90.00
_cell.angle_beta   90.00
_cell.angle_gamma   90.00
#
_symmetry.space_group_name_H-M   'P 1'
#
loop_
_entity.id
_entity.type
_entity.pdbx_description
1 polymer ?
#
loop_
_entity_poly.entity_id
_entity_poly.type
_entity_poly.pdbx_seq_one_letter_code
_entity_poly.pdbx_strand_id
1 'polypeptide(L)'
;MDKLKERWGLKTTWDVVAVLIVFAINGSFSAWVAKPITNFLGLSPGTLNPWIYYPLRILLIFPIYQTTLPIVGWLFGQFKFFWEFEKKFLSRLGLGFLFKK
;
A
#
# COMPACT_ATOMS: atom_id res chain seq x y z
N MET A 1 14.52 18.84 7.36
CA MET A 1 14.27 17.41 7.09
C MET A 1 14.39 16.54 8.34
N ASP A 2 15.01 17.05 9.40
CA ASP A 2 15.39 16.27 10.58
C ASP A 2 14.21 15.82 11.43
N LYS A 3 13.18 16.67 11.60
CA LYS A 3 11.93 16.28 12.27
C LYS A 3 11.24 15.06 11.64
N LEU A 4 11.27 14.93 10.31
CA LEU A 4 10.64 13.80 9.61
C LEU A 4 11.47 12.53 9.72
N LYS A 5 12.80 12.66 9.62
CA LYS A 5 13.74 11.57 9.87
C LYS A 5 13.55 10.99 11.27
N GLU A 6 13.50 11.85 12.29
CA GLU A 6 13.30 11.45 13.69
C GLU A 6 11.94 10.77 13.90
N ARG A 7 10.85 11.35 13.38
CA ARG A 7 9.50 10.79 13.51
C ARG A 7 9.35 9.41 12.88
N TRP A 8 10.07 9.16 11.79
CA TRP A 8 10.00 7.90 11.03
C TRP A 8 11.15 6.94 11.33
N GLY A 9 12.10 7.32 12.19
CA GLY A 9 13.27 6.52 12.53
C GLY A 9 14.26 6.33 11.36
N LEU A 10 14.30 7.26 10.42
CA LEU A 10 15.15 7.20 9.23
C LEU A 10 16.51 7.86 9.49
N LYS A 11 17.58 7.27 8.96
CA LYS A 11 18.97 7.67 9.27
C LYS A 11 19.43 8.83 8.40
N THR A 12 19.06 8.83 7.13
CA THR A 12 19.55 9.78 6.14
C THR A 12 18.42 10.53 5.46
N THR A 13 18.74 11.67 4.84
CA THR A 13 17.78 12.40 4.01
C THR A 13 17.39 11.59 2.77
N TRP A 14 18.31 10.75 2.26
CA TRP A 14 18.03 9.84 1.15
C TRP A 14 16.96 8.81 1.50
N ASP A 15 16.94 8.27 2.73
CA ASP A 15 15.89 7.35 3.17
C ASP A 15 14.50 7.99 3.10
N VAL A 16 14.39 9.27 3.48
CA VAL A 16 13.13 10.02 3.39
C VAL A 16 12.69 10.15 1.94
N VAL A 17 13.59 10.56 1.06
CA VAL A 17 13.31 10.71 -0.37
C VAL A 17 12.90 9.36 -0.98
N ALA A 18 13.61 8.28 -0.65
CA ALA A 18 13.29 6.92 -1.08
C ALA A 18 11.88 6.49 -0.65
N VAL A 19 11.51 6.73 0.62
CA VAL A 19 10.17 6.44 1.12
C VAL A 19 9.09 7.23 0.37
N LEU A 20 9.33 8.51 0.09
CA LEU A 20 8.40 9.34 -0.68
C LEU A 20 8.23 8.84 -2.12
N ILE A 21 9.34 8.45 -2.77
CA ILE A 21 9.31 7.86 -4.12
C ILE A 21 8.52 6.55 -4.12
N VAL A 22 8.74 5.68 -3.12
CA VAL A 22 7.99 4.43 -2.98
C VAL A 22 6.49 4.70 -2.85
N PHE A 23 6.08 5.67 -2.01
CA PHE A 23 4.66 6.04 -1.89
C PHE A 23 4.08 6.57 -3.20
N ALA A 24 4.83 7.40 -3.94
CA ALA A 24 4.40 7.95 -5.21
C ALA A 24 4.20 6.85 -6.27
N ILE A 25 5.14 5.90 -6.37
CA ILE A 25 5.06 4.77 -7.30
C ILE A 25 3.92 3.82 -6.89
N ASN A 26 3.85 3.45 -5.60
CA ASN A 26 2.93 2.42 -5.15
C ASN A 26 1.46 2.82 -5.29
N GLY A 27 1.16 4.12 -5.17
CA GLY A 27 -0.20 4.64 -5.37
C GLY A 27 -0.77 4.27 -6.74
N SER A 28 -0.08 4.63 -7.82
CA SER A 28 -0.51 4.28 -9.18
C SER A 28 -0.33 2.79 -9.50
N PHE A 29 0.75 2.18 -8.99
CA PHE A 29 1.05 0.77 -9.25
C PHE A 29 -0.03 -0.17 -8.70
N SER A 30 -0.43 -0.01 -7.44
CA SER A 30 -1.49 -0.82 -6.82
C SER A 30 -2.83 -0.71 -7.57
N ALA A 31 -3.21 0.49 -8.00
CA ALA A 31 -4.42 0.71 -8.79
C ALA A 31 -4.35 0.08 -10.19
N TRP A 32 -3.15 0.04 -10.79
CA TRP A 32 -2.91 -0.65 -12.06
C TRP A 32 -2.97 -2.17 -11.90
N VAL A 33 -2.36 -2.73 -10.85
CA VAL A 33 -2.43 -4.17 -10.51
C VAL A 33 -3.87 -4.61 -10.18
N ALA A 34 -4.69 -3.73 -9.64
CA ALA A 34 -6.10 -4.04 -9.37
C ALA A 34 -6.95 -4.23 -10.64
N LYS A 35 -6.59 -3.61 -11.77
CA LYS A 35 -7.36 -3.71 -13.02
C LYS A 35 -7.54 -5.15 -13.53
N PRO A 36 -6.48 -5.96 -13.73
CA PRO A 36 -6.65 -7.33 -14.19
C PRO A 36 -7.48 -8.17 -13.22
N ILE A 37 -7.36 -7.93 -11.91
CA ILE A 37 -8.15 -8.63 -10.90
C ILE A 37 -9.63 -8.24 -10.98
N THR A 38 -9.95 -6.94 -11.08
CA THR A 38 -11.34 -6.50 -11.26
C THR A 38 -11.94 -7.02 -12.56
N ASN A 39 -11.18 -7.04 -13.65
CA ASN A 39 -11.64 -7.56 -14.94
C ASN A 39 -11.87 -9.07 -14.88
N PHE A 40 -10.97 -9.81 -14.23
CA PHE A 40 -11.11 -11.26 -14.02
C PHE A 40 -12.36 -11.60 -13.21
N LEU A 41 -12.68 -10.79 -12.21
CA LEU A 41 -13.91 -10.94 -11.40
C LEU A 41 -15.17 -10.41 -12.10
N GLY A 42 -15.09 -9.95 -13.36
CA GLY A 42 -16.22 -9.38 -14.10
C GLY A 42 -16.72 -8.04 -13.56
N LEU A 43 -15.94 -7.39 -12.68
CA LEU A 43 -16.25 -6.10 -12.11
C LEU A 43 -15.90 -5.02 -13.13
N SER A 44 -16.90 -4.56 -13.89
CA SER A 44 -16.73 -3.46 -14.84
C SER A 44 -17.71 -2.32 -14.53
N PRO A 45 -17.34 -1.06 -14.84
CA PRO A 45 -18.27 0.07 -14.75
C PRO A 45 -19.50 -0.07 -15.67
N GLY A 46 -19.43 -0.92 -16.69
CA GLY A 46 -20.54 -1.19 -17.61
C GLY A 46 -21.49 -2.28 -17.13
N THR A 47 -21.07 -3.12 -16.18
CA THR A 47 -21.85 -4.25 -15.65
C THR A 47 -22.40 -3.98 -14.25
N LEU A 48 -21.78 -3.08 -13.50
CA LEU A 48 -22.17 -2.75 -12.13
C LEU A 48 -22.53 -1.27 -11.99
N ASN A 49 -23.48 -0.99 -11.10
CA ASN A 49 -23.77 0.38 -10.70
C ASN A 49 -22.47 1.03 -10.15
N PRO A 50 -22.10 2.25 -10.58
CA PRO A 50 -20.92 2.95 -10.09
C PRO A 50 -20.79 2.99 -8.56
N TRP A 51 -21.92 3.15 -7.86
CA TRP A 51 -21.97 3.17 -6.39
C TRP A 51 -21.58 1.85 -5.73
N ILE A 52 -21.66 0.73 -6.46
CA ILE A 52 -21.21 -0.60 -5.99
C ILE A 52 -19.78 -0.87 -6.49
N TYR A 53 -19.49 -0.48 -7.74
CA TYR A 53 -18.21 -0.71 -8.38
C TYR A 53 -17.04 -0.05 -7.63
N TYR A 54 -17.15 1.24 -7.30
CA TYR A 54 -16.03 1.96 -6.68
C TYR A 54 -15.69 1.47 -5.26
N PRO A 55 -16.67 1.22 -4.35
CA PRO A 55 -16.36 0.62 -3.05
C PRO A 55 -15.71 -0.76 -3.17
N LEU A 56 -16.23 -1.65 -4.03
CA LEU A 56 -15.62 -2.97 -4.26
C LEU A 56 -14.19 -2.84 -4.80
N ARG A 57 -13.97 -1.90 -5.72
CA ARG A 57 -12.65 -1.64 -6.28
C ARG A 57 -11.68 -1.12 -5.22
N ILE A 58 -12.11 -0.22 -4.33
CA ILE A 58 -11.28 0.26 -3.21
C ILE A 58 -10.95 -0.90 -2.27
N LEU A 59 -11.93 -1.74 -1.96
CA LEU A 59 -11.75 -2.92 -1.10
C LEU A 59 -10.75 -3.92 -1.71
N LEU A 60 -10.73 -4.07 -3.03
CA LEU A 60 -9.73 -4.88 -3.76
C LEU A 60 -8.36 -4.22 -3.86
N ILE A 61 -8.29 -2.91 -4.10
CA ILE A 61 -7.03 -2.17 -4.12
C ILE A 61 -6.35 -2.24 -2.75
N PHE A 62 -7.12 -2.25 -1.67
CA PHE A 62 -6.57 -2.29 -0.31
C PHE A 62 -5.56 -3.43 -0.07
N PRO A 63 -5.91 -4.72 -0.18
CA PRO A 63 -4.94 -5.82 0.02
C PRO A 63 -3.83 -5.82 -1.04
N ILE A 64 -4.09 -5.35 -2.26
CA ILE A 64 -3.05 -5.20 -3.28
C ILE A 64 -2.05 -4.13 -2.85
N TYR A 65 -2.51 -3.01 -2.31
CA TYR A 65 -1.66 -1.95 -1.78
C TYR A 65 -0.80 -2.48 -0.63
N GLN A 66 -1.40 -3.26 0.28
CA GLN A 66 -0.69 -3.85 1.43
C GLN A 66 0.39 -4.87 1.02
N THR A 67 0.33 -5.43 -0.18
CA THR A 67 1.34 -6.39 -0.67
C THR A 67 2.37 -5.72 -1.57
N THR A 68 1.94 -4.76 -2.38
CA THR A 68 2.81 -4.03 -3.32
C THR A 68 3.72 -3.02 -2.63
N LEU A 69 3.27 -2.34 -1.58
CA LEU A 69 4.07 -1.31 -0.90
C LEU A 69 5.40 -1.84 -0.33
N PRO A 70 5.47 -2.98 0.40
CA PRO A 70 6.73 -3.48 0.91
C PRO A 70 7.61 -4.01 -0.22
N ILE A 71 7.03 -4.55 -1.29
CA ILE A 71 7.76 -5.00 -2.49
C ILE A 71 8.42 -3.82 -3.19
N VAL A 72 7.69 -2.73 -3.43
CA VAL A 72 8.27 -1.51 -4.01
C VAL A 72 9.28 -0.92 -3.04
N GLY A 73 8.99 -0.89 -1.75
CA GLY A 73 9.91 -0.48 -0.69
C GLY A 73 11.23 -1.26 -0.71
N TRP A 74 11.18 -2.56 -0.99
CA TRP A 74 12.36 -3.42 -1.11
C TRP A 74 13.30 -2.98 -2.25
N LEU A 75 12.75 -2.54 -3.39
CA LEU A 75 13.54 -2.04 -4.52
C LEU A 75 14.39 -0.81 -4.16
N PHE A 76 13.98 -0.07 -3.12
CA PHE A 76 14.69 1.11 -2.61
C PHE A 76 15.40 0.84 -1.27
N GLY A 77 15.51 -0.43 -0.84
CA GLY A 77 16.16 -0.82 0.41
C GLY A 77 15.35 -0.56 1.69
N GLN A 78 14.08 -0.16 1.56
CA GLN A 78 13.20 0.23 2.68
C GLN A 78 12.15 -0.84 3.04
N PHE A 79 12.33 -2.11 2.64
CA PHE A 79 11.36 -3.19 2.94
C PHE A 79 10.95 -3.24 4.41
N LYS A 80 11.93 -3.26 5.33
CA LYS A 80 11.67 -3.34 6.78
C LYS A 80 10.81 -2.18 7.28
N PHE A 81 11.10 -0.97 6.80
CA PHE A 81 10.33 0.22 7.16
C PHE A 81 8.86 0.07 6.77
N PHE A 82 8.60 -0.32 5.52
CA PHE A 82 7.23 -0.49 5.01
C PHE A 82 6.51 -1.68 5.64
N TRP A 83 7.21 -2.78 5.90
CA TRP A 83 6.63 -3.94 6.58
C TRP A 83 6.18 -3.60 8.02
N GLU A 84 6.99 -2.87 8.79
CA GLU A 84 6.56 -2.39 10.11
C GLU A 84 5.44 -1.34 10.02
N PHE A 85 5.50 -0.47 9.01
CA PHE A 85 4.46 0.53 8.75
C PHE A 85 3.10 -0.13 8.50
N GLU A 86 3.04 -1.14 7.63
CA GLU A 86 1.81 -1.87 7.30
C GLU A 86 1.29 -2.70 8.45
N LYS A 87 2.17 -3.44 9.15
CA LYS A 87 1.76 -4.19 10.35
C LYS A 87 1.12 -3.27 11.37
N LYS A 88 1.70 -2.09 11.61
CA LYS A 88 1.15 -1.09 12.51
C LYS A 88 -0.18 -0.53 12.00
N PHE A 89 -0.29 -0.27 10.70
CA PHE A 89 -1.52 0.22 10.07
C PHE A 89 -2.66 -0.82 10.15
N LEU A 90 -2.41 -2.06 9.73
CA LEU A 90 -3.38 -3.16 9.78
C LEU A 90 -3.76 -3.52 11.21
N SER A 91 -2.82 -3.47 12.16
CA SER A 91 -3.14 -3.66 13.58
C SER A 91 -4.12 -2.61 14.11
N ARG A 92 -3.99 -1.35 13.68
CA ARG A 92 -4.92 -0.26 14.05
C ARG A 92 -6.29 -0.39 13.39
N LEU A 93 -6.38 -1.08 12.26
CA LEU A 93 -7.64 -1.44 11.61
C LEU A 93 -8.31 -2.69 12.22
N GLY A 94 -7.75 -3.26 13.29
CA GLY A 94 -8.27 -4.47 13.93
C GLY A 94 -7.77 -5.78 13.33
N LEU A 95 -6.90 -5.73 12.30
CA LEU A 95 -6.29 -6.90 11.65
C LEU A 95 -4.98 -7.34 12.31
N GLY A 96 -4.72 -6.91 13.54
CA GLY A 96 -3.47 -7.23 14.26
C GLY A 96 -3.27 -8.71 14.55
N PHE A 97 -4.36 -9.51 14.51
CA PHE A 97 -4.30 -10.97 14.67
C PHE A 97 -3.50 -11.65 13.55
N LEU A 98 -3.40 -11.05 12.35
CA LEU A 98 -2.62 -11.58 11.22
C LEU A 98 -1.11 -11.61 11.50
N PHE A 99 -0.64 -10.90 12.52
CA PHE A 99 0.78 -10.76 12.86
C PHE A 99 1.14 -11.32 14.23
N LYS A 100 0.17 -11.91 14.95
CA LYS A 100 0.47 -12.67 16.16
C LYS A 100 1.20 -13.95 15.76
N LYS A 101 2.36 -14.17 16.37
CA LYS A 101 3.08 -15.45 16.32
C LYS A 101 2.33 -16.50 17.11
#